data_AF-A0A2S7SZ62-F1
#
_entry.id   AF-A0A2S7SZ62-F1
#
_cell.length_a   1.000
_cell.length_b   1.000
_cell.length_c   1.000
_cell.angle_alpha   90.00
_cell.angle_beta   90.00
_cell.angle_gamma   90.00
#
_symmetry.space_group_name_H-M   'P 1'
#
loop_
_entity.id
_entity.type
_entity.pdbx_description
1 polymer ?
#
loop_
_entity_poly.entity_id
_entity_poly.type
_entity_poly.pdbx_seq_one_letter_code
_entity_poly.pdbx_strand_id
1 'polypeptide(L)'
;MIAIVGMKAQTAFLVTKVLGKVNMQNPFKIRVAIALEKISYLLLSIATAAFLANEHADWLQKRAGIEGDKLTTQEFLVTAGLVFIISQIFRRGVELQAESDLTV
;
A
#
# COMPACT_ATOMS: atom_id res chain seq x y z
N MET A 1 -17.07 -3.31 12.95
CA MET A 1 -16.49 -4.43 12.18
C MET A 1 -16.68 -4.34 10.65
N ILE A 2 -17.90 -4.11 10.11
CA ILE A 2 -18.15 -4.18 8.65
C ILE A 2 -17.35 -3.16 7.81
N ALA A 3 -17.20 -1.91 8.30
CA ALA A 3 -16.46 -0.87 7.58
C ALA A 3 -14.97 -1.21 7.37
N ILE A 4 -14.33 -1.88 8.34
CA ILE A 4 -12.92 -2.28 8.26
C ILE A 4 -12.73 -3.39 7.23
N VAL A 5 -13.63 -4.37 7.22
CA VAL A 5 -13.64 -5.43 6.21
C VAL A 5 -13.83 -4.81 4.82
N GLY A 6 -14.68 -3.79 4.69
CA GLY A 6 -14.84 -3.01 3.46
C GLY A 6 -13.57 -2.29 3.01
N MET A 7 -12.87 -1.60 3.92
CA MET A 7 -11.59 -0.96 3.62
C MET A 7 -10.50 -1.96 3.23
N LYS A 8 -10.41 -3.10 3.94
CA LYS A 8 -9.50 -4.21 3.59
C LYS A 8 -9.80 -4.76 2.21
N ALA A 9 -11.07 -5.03 1.90
CA ALA A 9 -11.51 -5.53 0.60
C ALA A 9 -11.24 -4.51 -0.52
N GLN A 10 -11.45 -3.21 -0.27
CA GLN A 10 -11.15 -2.16 -1.24
C GLN A 10 -9.65 -2.07 -1.52
N THR A 11 -8.82 -2.11 -0.48
CA THR A 11 -7.35 -2.11 -0.61
C THR A 11 -6.88 -3.34 -1.38
N ALA A 12 -7.37 -4.53 -1.02
CA ALA A 12 -7.06 -5.77 -1.73
C ALA A 12 -7.47 -5.67 -3.21
N PHE A 13 -8.70 -5.22 -3.51
CA PHE A 13 -9.20 -5.04 -4.88
C PHE A 13 -8.34 -4.06 -5.68
N LEU A 14 -7.94 -2.93 -5.10
CA LEU A 14 -7.05 -1.96 -5.75
C LEU A 14 -5.70 -2.59 -6.09
N VAL A 15 -5.11 -3.33 -5.14
CA VAL A 15 -3.85 -4.06 -5.35
C VAL A 15 -4.01 -5.10 -6.47
N THR A 16 -5.04 -5.96 -6.43
CA THR A 16 -5.24 -7.00 -7.45
C THR A 16 -5.53 -6.40 -8.83
N LYS A 17 -6.30 -5.30 -8.88
CA LYS A 17 -6.63 -4.61 -10.13
C LYS A 17 -5.41 -3.97 -10.79
N VAL A 18 -4.48 -3.43 -9.99
CA VAL A 18 -3.25 -2.85 -10.52
C VAL A 18 -2.27 -3.93 -10.92
N LEU A 19 -2.09 -4.97 -10.08
CA LEU A 19 -1.24 -6.12 -10.41
C LEU A 19 -1.75 -6.89 -11.64
N GLY A 20 -3.07 -7.05 -11.80
CA GLY A 20 -3.67 -7.72 -12.95
C GLY A 20 -3.47 -7.00 -14.29
N LYS A 21 -3.05 -5.72 -14.27
CA LYS A 21 -2.68 -4.97 -15.49
C LYS A 21 -1.19 -5.09 -15.82
N VAL A 22 -0.40 -5.73 -14.97
CA VAL A 22 1.03 -5.95 -15.21
C VAL A 22 1.19 -7.06 -16.23
N ASN A 23 1.84 -6.78 -17.36
CA ASN A 23 2.19 -7.81 -18.31
C ASN A 23 3.38 -8.62 -17.77
N MET A 24 3.12 -9.86 -17.35
CA MET A 24 4.14 -10.76 -16.80
C MET A 24 5.21 -11.20 -17.82
N GLN A 25 4.99 -11.03 -19.12
CA GLN A 25 6.00 -11.29 -20.15
C GLN A 25 7.08 -10.19 -20.19
N ASN A 26 6.75 -8.98 -19.75
CA ASN A 26 7.71 -7.89 -19.61
C ASN A 26 7.36 -7.03 -18.38
N PRO A 27 7.65 -7.55 -17.16
CA PRO A 27 7.18 -6.96 -15.91
C PRO A 27 7.92 -5.68 -15.53
N PHE A 28 9.16 -5.50 -15.99
CA PHE A 28 10.02 -4.35 -15.67
C PHE A 28 9.82 -3.20 -16.65
N LYS A 29 8.59 -2.66 -16.68
CA LYS A 29 8.29 -1.38 -17.31
C LYS A 29 8.20 -0.28 -16.27
N ILE A 30 8.71 0.91 -16.61
CA ILE A 30 8.64 2.09 -15.74
C ILE A 30 7.21 2.39 -15.26
N ARG A 31 6.20 2.10 -16.10
CA ARG A 31 4.77 2.26 -15.74
C ARG A 31 4.35 1.38 -14.56
N VAL A 32 4.90 0.16 -14.47
CA VAL A 32 4.61 -0.79 -13.39
C VAL A 32 5.28 -0.34 -12.09
N ALA A 33 6.54 0.08 -12.16
CA ALA A 33 7.26 0.63 -11.00
C ALA A 33 6.52 1.85 -10.41
N ILE A 34 6.12 2.80 -11.26
CA ILE A 34 5.32 3.97 -10.83
C ILE A 34 3.96 3.56 -10.25
N ALA A 35 3.30 2.55 -10.82
CA ALA A 35 2.02 2.07 -10.30
C ALA A 35 2.16 1.46 -8.90
N LEU A 36 3.18 0.63 -8.68
CA LEU A 36 3.50 0.05 -7.37
C LEU A 36 3.87 1.13 -6.35
N GLU A 37 4.66 2.12 -6.75
CA GLU A 37 5.02 3.25 -5.88
C GLU A 37 3.77 4.03 -5.44
N LYS A 38 2.85 4.33 -6.37
CA LYS A 38 1.56 4.98 -6.04
C LYS A 38 0.71 4.16 -5.07
N ILE A 39 0.64 2.84 -5.25
CA ILE A 39 -0.06 1.97 -4.30
C ILE A 39 0.59 2.06 -2.92
N SER A 40 1.92 2.03 -2.85
CA SER A 40 2.63 2.12 -1.57
C SER A 40 2.33 3.41 -0.82
N TYR A 41 2.27 4.55 -1.50
CA TYR A 41 1.91 5.83 -0.90
C TYR A 41 0.44 5.92 -0.51
N LEU A 42 -0.46 5.30 -1.29
CA LEU A 42 -1.87 5.18 -0.91
C LEU A 42 -2.02 4.35 0.38
N LEU A 43 -1.37 3.20 0.47
CA LEU A 43 -1.36 2.35 1.66
C LEU A 43 -0.78 3.07 2.87
N LEU A 44 0.31 3.82 2.68
CA LEU A 44 0.93 4.62 3.74
C LEU A 44 -0.02 5.71 4.24
N SER A 45 -0.73 6.37 3.32
CA SER A 45 -1.73 7.39 3.65
C SER A 45 -2.90 6.81 4.45
N ILE A 46 -3.36 5.61 4.08
CA ILE A 46 -4.39 4.87 4.83
C ILE A 46 -3.88 4.50 6.23
N ALA A 47 -2.63 4.03 6.35
CA ALA A 47 -2.02 3.71 7.64
C ALA A 47 -1.93 4.95 8.55
N THR A 48 -1.48 6.08 8.02
CA THR A 48 -1.43 7.35 8.77
C THR A 48 -2.82 7.82 9.19
N ALA A 49 -3.81 7.74 8.30
CA ALA A 49 -5.19 8.10 8.63
C ALA A 49 -5.76 7.19 9.72
N ALA A 50 -5.50 5.88 9.68
CA ALA A 50 -5.91 4.93 10.70
C ALA A 50 -5.21 5.18 12.05
N PHE A 51 -3.93 5.58 12.02
CA PHE A 51 -3.21 6.00 13.22
C PHE A 51 -3.87 7.22 13.88
N LEU A 52 -4.16 8.27 13.11
CA LEU A 52 -4.83 9.47 13.60
C LEU A 52 -6.25 9.18 14.12
N ALA A 53 -6.99 8.29 13.44
CA ALA A 53 -8.31 7.87 13.88
C ALA A 53 -8.28 7.15 15.24
N ASN A 54 -7.25 6.33 15.48
CA ASN A 54 -7.04 5.68 16.77
C ASN A 54 -6.68 6.67 17.88
N GLU A 55 -5.77 7.59 17.62
CA GLU A 55 -5.42 8.64 18.60
C GLU A 55 -6.65 9.47 18.98
N HIS A 56 -7.48 9.82 17.99
CA HIS A 56 -8.71 10.55 18.23
C HIS A 56 -9.73 9.72 19.01
N ALA A 57 -9.87 8.43 18.69
CA ALA A 57 -10.72 7.50 19.43
C ALA A 57 -10.25 7.36 20.89
N ASP A 58 -8.95 7.13 21.12
CA ASP A 58 -8.36 7.03 22.47
C ASP A 58 -8.61 8.31 23.29
N TRP A 59 -8.48 9.49 22.67
CA TRP A 59 -8.80 10.76 23.33
C TRP A 59 -10.28 10.87 23.71
N LEU A 60 -11.18 10.47 22.80
CA LEU A 60 -12.63 10.51 23.03
C LEU A 60 -13.07 9.49 24.09
N GLN A 61 -12.52 8.28 24.06
CA GLN A 61 -12.79 7.23 25.05
C GLN A 61 -12.41 7.67 26.46
N LYS A 62 -11.22 8.29 26.62
CA LYS A 62 -10.77 8.86 27.91
C LYS A 62 -11.71 9.93 28.45
N ARG A 63 -12.38 10.68 27.56
CA ARG A 63 -13.26 11.79 27.94
C ARG A 63 -14.72 11.38 28.14
N ALA A 64 -15.21 10.42 27.36
CA ALA A 64 -16.60 9.97 27.38
C ALA A 64 -16.83 8.73 28.27
N GLY A 65 -15.76 8.02 28.69
CA GLY A 65 -15.87 6.80 29.50
C GLY A 65 -16.46 5.60 28.74
N ILE A 66 -16.49 5.67 27.41
CA ILE A 66 -17.01 4.63 26.53
C ILE A 66 -15.80 3.84 26.02
N GLU A 67 -15.73 2.54 26.31
CA GLU A 67 -14.73 1.66 25.69
C GLU A 67 -15.08 1.43 24.21
N GLY A 68 -14.09 1.56 23.34
CA GLY A 68 -14.25 1.27 21.92
C GLY A 68 -13.06 0.49 21.38
N ASP A 69 -13.31 -0.31 20.34
CA ASP A 69 -12.27 -1.09 19.68
C ASP A 69 -11.23 -0.18 19.00
N LYS A 70 -9.94 -0.50 19.21
CA LYS A 70 -8.83 0.12 18.48
C LYS A 70 -8.71 -0.46 17.08
N LEU A 71 -8.48 0.40 16.10
CA LEU A 71 -8.16 -0.01 14.72
C LEU A 71 -6.79 -0.68 14.69
N THR A 72 -6.66 -1.79 13.98
CA THR A 72 -5.37 -2.45 13.76
C THR A 72 -4.59 -1.72 12.67
N THR A 73 -3.81 -0.70 13.04
CA THR A 73 -3.04 0.13 12.10
C THR A 73 -1.78 -0.55 11.55
N GLN A 74 -1.22 -1.48 12.31
CA GLN A 74 0.08 -2.11 12.03
C GLN A 74 0.09 -2.87 10.69
N GLU A 75 -1.01 -3.54 10.33
CA GLU A 75 -1.12 -4.32 9.11
C GLU A 75 -0.98 -3.46 7.84
N PHE A 76 -1.56 -2.26 7.84
CA PHE A 76 -1.50 -1.34 6.72
C PHE A 76 -0.09 -0.75 6.55
N LEU A 77 0.58 -0.43 7.66
CA LEU A 77 1.96 0.10 7.64
C LEU A 77 2.95 -0.93 7.07
N VAL A 78 2.87 -2.18 7.53
CA VAL A 78 3.72 -3.27 7.04
C VAL A 78 3.47 -3.52 5.55
N THR A 79 2.20 -3.54 5.13
CA THR A 79 1.84 -3.73 3.71
C THR A 79 2.33 -2.57 2.85
N ALA A 80 2.21 -1.33 3.31
CA ALA A 80 2.72 -0.14 2.62
C ALA A 80 4.24 -0.23 2.39
N GLY A 81 4.99 -0.57 3.44
CA GLY A 81 6.44 -0.74 3.37
C GLY A 81 6.85 -1.87 2.42
N LEU A 82 6.16 -3.02 2.46
CA LEU A 82 6.43 -4.13 1.55
C LEU A 82 6.22 -3.73 0.08
N VAL A 83 5.09 -3.11 -0.24
CA VAL A 83 4.80 -2.66 -1.62
C VAL A 83 5.79 -1.59 -2.07
N PHE A 84 6.22 -0.70 -1.16
CA PHE A 84 7.27 0.27 -1.46
C PHE A 84 8.58 -0.41 -1.84
N ILE A 85 9.05 -1.39 -1.07
CA ILE A 85 10.28 -2.14 -1.37
C ILE A 85 10.16 -2.82 -2.74
N ILE A 86 9.03 -3.47 -3.02
CA ILE A 86 8.77 -4.10 -4.33
C ILE A 86 8.83 -3.06 -5.45
N SER A 87 8.27 -1.85 -5.24
CA SER A 87 8.33 -0.78 -6.24
C SER A 87 9.77 -0.35 -6.57
N GLN A 88 10.66 -0.30 -5.56
CA GLN A 88 12.08 0.03 -5.75
C GLN A 88 12.83 -1.09 -6.48
N ILE A 89 12.55 -2.36 -6.15
CA ILE A 89 13.12 -3.51 -6.87
C ILE A 89 12.72 -3.46 -8.35
N PHE A 90 11.46 -3.17 -8.65
CA PHE A 90 10.99 -3.04 -10.03
C PHE A 90 11.66 -1.87 -10.75
N ARG A 91 11.85 -0.74 -10.08
CA ARG A 91 12.55 0.42 -10.66
C ARG A 91 13.99 0.08 -11.02
N ARG A 92 14.70 -0.63 -10.13
CA ARG A 92 16.06 -1.12 -10.42
C ARG A 92 16.08 -2.13 -11.57
N GLY A 93 15.09 -3.02 -11.64
CA GLY A 93 14.94 -3.96 -12.75
C GLY A 93 14.73 -3.26 -14.11
N VAL A 94 13.97 -2.16 -14.14
CA VAL A 94 13.79 -1.33 -15.35
C VAL A 94 15.11 -0.74 -15.83
N GLU A 95 15.92 -0.21 -14.91
CA GLU A 95 17.23 0.37 -15.23
C GLU A 95 18.17 -0.68 -15.83
N LEU A 96 18.26 -1.86 -15.21
CA LEU A 96 19.09 -2.96 -15.68
C LEU A 96 18.64 -3.48 -17.07
N GLN A 97 17.33 -3.55 -17.31
CA GLN A 97 16.81 -3.97 -18.61
C GLN A 97 17.12 -2.92 -19.70
N ALA A 98 17.04 -1.63 -19.37
CA ALA A 98 17.39 -0.56 -20.31
C ALA A 98 18.87 -0.57 -20.69
N GLU A 99 19.76 -0.89 -19.74
CA GLU A 99 21.20 -1.08 -20.01
C GLU A 99 21.47 -2.31 -20.90
N SER A 100 20.77 -3.43 -20.64
CA SER A 100 20.89 -4.65 -21.44
C SER A 100 20.39 -4.46 -22.87
N ASP A 101 19.32 -3.70 -23.10
CA ASP A 101 18.77 -3.43 -24.43
C ASP A 101 19.70 -2.52 -25.29
N LEU A 102 20.61 -1.76 -24.66
CA LEU A 102 21.57 -0.86 -25.34
C LEU A 102 22.88 -1.54 -25.73
N THR A 103 23.12 -2.77 -25.26
CA THR A 103 24.38 -3.51 -25.45
C THR A 103 24.25 -4.71 -26.41
N VAL A 104 23.05 -4.95 -26.95
CA VAL A 104 22.77 -5.96 -27.99
C VAL A 104 22.85 -5.35 -29.38
#